data_AF-A0A3D6B973-F1
#
_entry.id   AF-A0A3D6B973-F1
#
_cell.length_a   1.000
_cell.length_b   1.000
_cell.length_c   1.000
_cell.angle_alpha   90.00
_cell.angle_beta   90.00
_cell.angle_gamma   90.00
#
_symmetry.space_group_name_H-M   'P 1'
#
loop_
_entity.id
_entity.type
_entity.pdbx_description
1 polymer ?
#
loop_
_entity_poly.entity_id
_entity_poly.type
_entity_poly.pdbx_seq_one_letter_code
_entity_poly.pdbx_strand_id
1 'polypeptide(L)'
;MKKDDVDKMLSGMDLPDPENIKHQQELKIPLLSFKKSSRAGLWLLVVPVVGAVTFLFKYVLGIYSTLIDGIRKFFDAIDSNQFLTFLIPVIFIVFPLTAMIINFLAFCHFTFIKEKKELLITIKYRPLNIAVFLFSFAILVFFLLPDNLSF
;
A
#
# COMPACT_ATOMS: atom_id res chain seq x y z
N MET A 1 -13.93 -50.88 -42.92
CA MET A 1 -12.59 -50.32 -42.66
C MET A 1 -11.91 -51.19 -41.62
N LYS A 2 -10.72 -51.72 -41.90
CA LYS A 2 -10.01 -52.60 -40.96
C LYS A 2 -9.34 -51.74 -39.88
N LYS A 3 -9.25 -52.26 -38.65
CA LYS A 3 -8.64 -51.55 -37.51
C LYS A 3 -7.22 -51.04 -37.83
N ASP A 4 -6.49 -51.82 -38.61
CA ASP A 4 -5.11 -51.54 -39.00
C ASP A 4 -4.96 -50.25 -39.85
N ASP A 5 -6.01 -49.85 -40.58
CA ASP A 5 -6.00 -48.61 -41.38
C ASP A 5 -6.19 -47.37 -40.49
N VAL A 6 -6.96 -47.50 -39.41
CA VAL A 6 -7.25 -46.42 -38.45
C VAL A 6 -6.01 -46.13 -37.60
N ASP A 7 -5.31 -47.17 -37.16
CA ASP A 7 -4.08 -47.03 -36.37
C ASP A 7 -2.95 -46.38 -37.19
N LYS A 8 -2.87 -46.66 -38.50
CA LYS A 8 -1.94 -45.96 -39.41
C LYS A 8 -2.27 -44.48 -39.60
N MET A 9 -3.55 -44.12 -39.65
CA MET A 9 -3.97 -42.71 -39.74
C MET A 9 -3.71 -41.96 -38.43
N LEU A 10 -3.87 -42.62 -37.28
CA LEU A 10 -3.61 -42.04 -35.96
C LEU A 10 -2.11 -41.85 -35.68
N SER A 11 -1.27 -42.76 -36.16
CA SER A 11 0.19 -42.69 -35.98
C SER A 11 0.89 -41.73 -36.95
N GLY A 12 0.21 -41.28 -38.00
CA GLY A 12 0.71 -40.26 -38.95
C GLY A 12 0.24 -38.83 -38.67
N MET A 13 -0.55 -38.60 -37.62
CA MET A 13 -0.96 -37.25 -37.22
C MET A 13 0.12 -36.62 -36.34
N ASP A 14 0.76 -35.57 -36.83
CA ASP A 14 1.58 -34.68 -36.01
C ASP A 14 0.69 -34.10 -34.91
N LEU A 15 0.96 -34.53 -33.68
CA LEU A 15 0.34 -33.95 -32.49
C LEU A 15 0.76 -32.47 -32.44
N PRO A 16 -0.18 -31.52 -32.33
CA PRO A 16 0.18 -30.12 -32.17
C PRO A 16 1.02 -29.99 -30.91
N ASP A 17 2.29 -29.62 -31.10
CA ASP A 17 3.24 -29.40 -30.03
C ASP A 17 2.61 -28.35 -29.09
N PRO A 18 2.43 -28.65 -27.79
CA PRO A 18 1.74 -27.74 -26.89
C PRO A 18 2.46 -26.40 -26.92
N GLU A 19 1.80 -25.38 -27.49
CA GLU A 19 2.29 -24.02 -27.53
C GLU A 19 2.78 -23.65 -26.14
N ASN A 20 4.09 -23.47 -26.01
CA ASN A 20 4.73 -23.22 -24.74
C ASN A 20 4.29 -21.83 -24.30
N ILE A 21 3.21 -21.76 -23.50
CA ILE A 21 2.51 -20.52 -23.12
C ILE A 21 3.41 -19.68 -22.20
N LYS A 22 4.41 -19.00 -22.79
CA LYS A 22 5.29 -18.03 -22.10
C LYS A 22 4.48 -16.87 -21.49
N HIS A 23 3.28 -16.61 -22.01
CA HIS A 23 2.37 -15.57 -21.54
C HIS A 23 1.90 -15.74 -20.08
N GLN A 24 1.88 -16.95 -19.54
CA GLN A 24 1.48 -17.15 -18.13
C GLN A 24 2.55 -16.68 -17.12
N GLN A 25 3.83 -16.66 -17.50
CA GLN A 25 4.91 -16.22 -16.61
C GLN A 25 4.96 -14.70 -16.47
N GLU A 26 4.61 -13.95 -17.53
CA GLU A 26 4.55 -12.49 -17.50
C GLU A 26 3.45 -11.95 -16.59
N LEU A 27 2.37 -12.71 -16.37
CA LEU A 27 1.31 -12.35 -15.43
C LEU A 27 1.67 -12.64 -13.96
N LYS A 28 2.56 -13.62 -13.70
CA LYS A 28 2.96 -14.00 -12.34
C LYS A 28 3.74 -12.89 -11.62
N ILE A 29 4.60 -12.17 -12.35
CA ILE A 29 5.46 -11.12 -11.80
C ILE A 29 4.64 -9.94 -11.24
N PRO A 30 3.69 -9.33 -11.99
CA PRO A 30 2.82 -8.30 -11.45
C PRO A 30 1.96 -8.82 -10.30
N LEU A 31 1.37 -10.01 -10.43
CA LEU A 31 0.52 -10.61 -9.36
C LEU A 31 1.26 -10.77 -8.02
N LEU A 32 2.54 -11.17 -8.04
CA LEU A 32 3.37 -11.30 -6.84
C LEU A 32 3.78 -9.94 -6.25
N SER A 33 4.04 -8.92 -7.07
CA SER A 33 4.48 -7.60 -6.58
C SER A 33 3.34 -6.84 -5.91
N PHE A 34 2.11 -6.94 -6.43
CA PHE A 34 0.92 -6.28 -5.86
C PHE A 34 0.58 -6.74 -4.44
N LYS A 35 0.89 -8.00 -4.08
CA LYS A 35 0.60 -8.53 -2.74
C LYS A 35 1.61 -8.02 -1.68
N LYS A 36 2.85 -7.73 -2.09
CA LYS A 36 3.93 -7.27 -1.20
C LYS A 36 3.86 -5.75 -0.96
N SER A 37 3.50 -4.97 -1.98
CA SER A 37 3.39 -3.50 -1.90
C SER A 37 2.37 -3.04 -0.84
N SER A 38 1.26 -3.77 -0.69
CA SER A 38 0.24 -3.47 0.33
C SER A 38 0.74 -3.53 1.78
N ARG A 39 1.77 -4.31 2.08
CA ARG A 39 2.31 -4.42 3.45
C ARG A 39 3.25 -3.26 3.78
N ALA A 40 3.93 -2.71 2.77
CA ALA A 40 4.84 -1.58 2.94
C ALA A 40 4.11 -0.32 3.43
N GLY A 41 2.92 -0.04 2.87
CA GLY A 41 2.09 1.09 3.30
C GLY A 41 1.64 0.99 4.77
N LEU A 42 1.42 -0.23 5.28
CA LEU A 42 1.04 -0.44 6.67
C LEU A 42 2.21 -0.17 7.63
N TRP A 43 3.43 -0.57 7.26
CA TRP A 43 4.64 -0.30 8.04
C TRP A 43 4.97 1.19 8.13
N LEU A 44 4.77 1.95 7.04
CA LEU A 44 4.95 3.40 7.02
C LEU A 44 4.06 4.13 8.04
N LEU A 45 2.90 3.57 8.37
CA LEU A 45 1.94 4.17 9.29
C LEU A 45 2.18 3.84 10.77
N VAL A 46 2.96 2.80 11.08
CA VAL A 46 3.14 2.37 12.49
C VAL A 46 3.69 3.50 13.34
N VAL A 47 4.74 4.18 12.88
CA VAL A 47 5.41 5.25 13.61
C VAL A 47 4.49 6.45 13.87
N PRO A 48 3.87 7.09 12.86
CA PRO A 48 2.98 8.22 13.08
C PRO A 48 1.74 7.83 13.91
N VAL A 49 1.22 6.61 13.77
CA VAL A 49 0.07 6.14 14.59
C VAL A 49 0.48 6.01 16.05
N VAL A 50 1.63 5.38 16.34
CA VAL A 50 2.12 5.24 17.72
C VAL A 50 2.35 6.62 18.35
N GLY A 51 2.92 7.56 17.60
CA GLY A 51 3.08 8.95 18.06
C GLY A 51 1.74 9.62 18.37
N ALA A 52 0.79 9.57 17.43
CA ALA A 52 -0.53 10.18 17.59
C ALA A 52 -1.34 9.57 18.75
N VAL A 53 -1.30 8.25 18.91
CA VAL A 53 -1.97 7.54 20.02
C VAL A 53 -1.36 7.91 21.35
N THR A 54 -0.02 8.03 21.43
CA THR A 54 0.67 8.49 22.63
C THR A 54 0.27 9.92 23.00
N PHE A 55 0.17 10.79 21.99
CA PHE A 55 -0.32 12.16 22.17
C PHE A 55 -1.75 12.18 22.72
N LEU A 56 -2.67 11.41 22.11
CA LEU A 56 -4.06 11.30 22.58
C LEU A 56 -4.14 10.79 24.02
N PHE A 57 -3.41 9.72 24.37
CA PHE A 57 -3.45 9.18 25.73
C PHE A 57 -2.97 10.18 26.78
N LYS A 58 -1.92 10.94 26.48
CA LYS A 58 -1.35 11.88 27.45
C LYS A 58 -2.14 13.18 27.54
N TYR A 59 -2.44 13.80 26.40
CA TYR A 59 -3.01 15.15 26.36
C TYR A 59 -4.54 15.16 26.44
N VAL A 60 -5.21 14.13 25.91
CA VAL A 60 -6.69 14.05 25.96
C VAL A 60 -7.15 13.25 27.17
N LEU A 61 -6.51 12.12 27.46
CA LEU A 61 -6.97 11.19 28.50
C LEU A 61 -6.20 11.34 29.83
N GLY A 62 -5.11 12.11 29.88
CA GLY A 62 -4.32 12.30 31.10
C GLY A 62 -3.69 11.01 31.64
N ILE A 63 -3.49 9.99 30.79
CA ILE A 63 -2.90 8.71 31.20
C ILE A 63 -1.39 8.82 31.15
N TYR A 64 -0.75 8.66 32.30
CA TYR A 64 0.70 8.66 32.44
C TYR A 64 1.19 7.22 32.63
N SER A 65 1.99 6.74 31.68
CA SER A 65 2.61 5.41 31.71
C SER A 65 4.06 5.52 31.28
N THR A 66 4.91 4.65 31.81
CA THR A 66 6.34 4.58 31.48
C THR A 66 6.61 4.38 29.98
N LEU A 67 5.73 3.66 29.28
CA LEU A 67 5.81 3.49 27.82
C LEU A 67 5.49 4.79 27.07
N ILE A 68 4.46 5.51 27.51
CA ILE A 68 4.03 6.80 26.93
C ILE A 68 5.14 7.84 27.11
N ASP A 69 5.75 7.88 28.30
CA ASP A 69 6.85 8.80 28.59
C ASP A 69 8.13 8.44 27.83
N GLY A 70 8.39 7.14 27.57
CA GLY A 70 9.50 6.70 26.73
C GLY A 70 9.36 7.20 25.28
N ILE A 71 8.17 7.06 24.70
CA ILE A 71 7.87 7.54 23.34
C ILE A 71 7.95 9.07 23.29
N ARG A 72 7.43 9.76 24.31
CA ARG A 72 7.54 11.23 24.39
C ARG A 72 8.98 11.70 24.46
N LYS A 73 9.81 11.09 25.31
CA LYS A 73 11.24 11.43 25.41
C LYS A 73 11.97 11.24 24.08
N PHE A 74 11.56 10.26 23.26
CA PHE A 74 12.09 10.10 21.92
C PHE A 74 11.76 11.29 21.02
N PHE A 75 10.50 11.75 21.00
CA PHE A 75 10.12 12.95 20.24
C PHE A 75 10.72 14.24 20.83
N ASP A 76 10.78 14.38 22.16
CA ASP A 76 11.43 15.52 22.84
C ASP A 76 12.94 15.57 22.47
N ALA A 77 13.61 14.42 22.36
CA ALA A 77 15.01 14.34 21.93
C ALA A 77 15.19 14.75 20.46
N ILE A 78 14.26 14.38 19.59
CA ILE A 78 14.24 14.82 18.18
C ILE A 78 14.04 16.33 18.10
N ASP A 79 13.12 16.88 18.89
CA ASP A 79 12.80 18.30 18.88
C ASP A 79 13.93 19.17 19.48
N SER A 80 14.63 18.66 20.49
CA SER A 80 15.77 19.36 21.11
C SER A 80 16.96 19.60 20.18
N ASN A 81 17.02 18.89 19.04
CA ASN A 81 18.08 19.04 18.06
C ASN A 81 17.52 19.65 16.78
N GLN A 82 17.91 20.88 16.49
CA GLN A 82 17.42 21.68 15.35
C GLN A 82 17.49 20.98 13.99
N PHE A 83 18.46 20.07 13.78
CA PHE A 83 18.55 19.26 12.56
C PHE A 83 17.55 18.10 12.52
N LEU A 84 17.24 17.52 13.68
CA LEU A 84 16.29 16.42 13.79
C LEU A 84 14.84 16.92 13.88
N THR A 85 14.59 18.18 14.27
CA THR A 85 13.25 18.79 14.28
C THR A 85 12.54 18.65 12.92
N PHE A 86 13.26 18.71 11.79
CA PHE A 86 12.68 18.50 10.45
C PHE A 86 12.15 17.07 10.24
N LEU A 87 12.56 16.10 11.05
CA LEU A 87 12.10 14.72 10.97
C LEU A 87 10.65 14.57 11.43
N ILE A 88 10.17 15.45 12.32
CA ILE A 88 8.79 15.44 12.83
C ILE A 88 7.77 15.61 11.68
N PRO A 89 7.81 16.69 10.87
CA PRO A 89 6.90 16.82 9.73
C PRO A 89 7.10 15.71 8.69
N VAL A 90 8.32 15.17 8.53
CA VAL A 90 8.53 13.99 7.66
C VAL A 90 7.75 12.77 8.17
N ILE A 91 7.79 12.49 9.47
CA ILE A 91 7.09 11.36 10.08
C ILE A 91 5.56 11.54 10.01
N PHE A 92 5.04 12.75 10.25
CA PHE A 92 3.59 12.97 10.33
C PHE A 92 2.93 13.42 9.02
N ILE A 93 3.71 13.85 8.02
CA ILE A 93 3.20 14.27 6.71
C ILE A 93 3.69 13.30 5.63
N VAL A 94 5.00 13.14 5.47
CA VAL A 94 5.56 12.37 4.34
C VAL A 94 5.21 10.90 4.44
N PHE A 95 5.28 10.29 5.63
CA PHE A 95 4.96 8.87 5.80
C PHE A 95 3.46 8.57 5.60
N PRO A 96 2.51 9.30 6.23
CA PRO A 96 1.09 9.14 5.92
C PRO A 96 0.76 9.39 4.45
N LEU A 97 1.39 10.39 3.82
CA LEU A 97 1.19 10.69 2.40
C LEU A 97 1.65 9.55 1.49
N THR A 98 2.86 9.01 1.71
CA THR A 98 3.35 7.86 0.94
C THR A 98 2.49 6.61 1.18
N ALA A 99 2.08 6.35 2.41
CA ALA A 99 1.14 5.27 2.73
C ALA A 99 -0.20 5.46 2.02
N MET A 100 -0.74 6.68 1.96
CA MET A 100 -1.97 7.02 1.24
C MET A 100 -1.84 6.71 -0.26
N ILE A 101 -0.75 7.18 -0.89
CA ILE A 101 -0.51 6.98 -2.34
C ILE A 101 -0.38 5.49 -2.67
N ILE A 102 0.45 4.75 -1.92
CA ILE A 102 0.65 3.30 -2.16
C ILE A 102 -0.66 2.53 -2.02
N ASN A 103 -1.46 2.84 -0.99
CA ASN A 103 -2.73 2.16 -0.78
C ASN A 103 -3.78 2.57 -1.81
N PHE A 104 -3.81 3.84 -2.21
CA PHE A 104 -4.66 4.31 -3.31
C PHE A 104 -4.38 3.55 -4.61
N LEU A 105 -3.11 3.43 -5.00
CA LEU A 105 -2.70 2.64 -6.18
C LEU A 105 -3.03 1.15 -6.04
N ALA A 106 -3.09 0.62 -4.81
CA ALA A 106 -3.38 -0.78 -4.57
C ALA A 106 -4.85 -1.15 -4.80
N PHE A 107 -5.79 -0.21 -4.64
CA PHE A 107 -7.22 -0.43 -4.88
C PHE A 107 -7.78 0.30 -6.11
N CYS A 108 -7.15 1.36 -6.59
CA CYS A 108 -7.52 2.05 -7.83
C CYS A 108 -6.59 1.65 -8.99
N HIS A 109 -7.15 1.30 -10.14
CA HIS A 109 -6.43 1.15 -11.40
C HIS A 109 -7.03 2.07 -12.45
N PHE A 110 -6.20 2.91 -13.05
CA PHE A 110 -6.58 3.82 -14.12
C PHE A 110 -6.09 3.23 -15.45
N THR A 111 -7.00 2.92 -16.35
CA THR A 111 -6.68 2.51 -17.72
C THR A 111 -7.18 3.58 -18.68
N PHE A 112 -6.28 4.24 -19.40
CA PHE A 112 -6.64 5.26 -20.37
C PHE A 112 -6.72 4.66 -21.77
N ILE A 113 -7.93 4.62 -22.33
CA ILE A 113 -8.16 4.12 -23.70
C ILE A 113 -8.07 5.31 -24.65
N LYS A 114 -6.87 5.53 -25.21
CA LYS A 114 -6.57 6.67 -26.10
C LYS A 114 -7.52 6.75 -27.30
N GLU A 115 -7.93 5.61 -27.85
CA GLU A 115 -8.79 5.53 -29.03
C GLU A 115 -10.21 6.06 -28.78
N LYS A 116 -10.74 5.91 -27.56
CA LYS A 116 -12.07 6.37 -27.18
C LYS A 116 -12.08 7.62 -26.32
N LYS A 117 -10.90 8.11 -25.91
CA LYS A 117 -10.73 9.15 -24.87
C LYS A 117 -11.48 8.80 -23.58
N GLU A 118 -11.55 7.51 -23.25
CA GLU A 118 -12.23 7.01 -22.06
C GLU A 118 -11.23 6.71 -20.95
N LEU A 119 -11.54 7.14 -19.72
CA LEU A 119 -10.80 6.80 -18.52
C LEU A 119 -11.55 5.68 -17.80
N LEU A 120 -11.04 4.46 -17.88
CA LEU A 120 -11.60 3.33 -17.16
C LEU A 120 -10.96 3.27 -15.77
N ILE A 121 -11.76 3.58 -14.74
CA ILE A 121 -11.36 3.48 -13.34
C ILE A 121 -11.88 2.15 -12.79
N THR A 122 -10.97 1.22 -12.48
CA THR A 122 -11.31 -0.04 -11.81
C THR A 122 -10.98 0.09 -10.33
N ILE A 123 -12.01 0.00 -9.48
CA ILE A 123 -11.84 -0.02 -8.01
C ILE A 123 -11.93 -1.47 -7.54
N LYS A 124 -10.82 -2.02 -7.05
CA LYS A 124 -10.78 -3.34 -6.43
C LYS A 124 -11.10 -3.21 -4.94
N TYR A 125 -12.15 -3.88 -4.48
CA TYR A 125 -12.52 -3.88 -3.07
C TYR A 125 -11.46 -4.61 -2.22
N ARG A 126 -10.64 -3.83 -1.50
CA ARG A 126 -9.60 -4.32 -0.60
C ARG A 126 -9.70 -3.60 0.75
N PRO A 127 -10.41 -4.15 1.74
CA PRO A 127 -10.78 -3.42 2.95
C PRO A 127 -9.57 -2.94 3.76
N LEU A 128 -8.49 -3.73 3.84
CA LEU A 128 -7.26 -3.30 4.51
C LEU A 128 -6.61 -2.10 3.84
N ASN A 129 -6.51 -2.08 2.51
CA ASN A 129 -5.93 -0.94 1.79
C ASN A 129 -6.80 0.31 1.92
N ILE A 130 -8.13 0.14 1.87
CA ILE A 130 -9.08 1.23 2.07
C ILE A 130 -8.96 1.78 3.50
N ALA A 131 -8.88 0.91 4.51
CA ALA A 131 -8.71 1.33 5.90
C ALA A 131 -7.40 2.10 6.10
N VAL A 132 -6.28 1.61 5.57
CA VAL A 132 -4.98 2.27 5.65
C VAL A 132 -5.01 3.62 4.94
N PHE A 133 -5.63 3.70 3.76
CA PHE A 133 -5.83 4.97 3.04
C PHE A 133 -6.63 5.98 3.87
N LEU A 134 -7.77 5.56 4.44
CA LEU A 134 -8.60 6.44 5.27
C LEU A 134 -7.87 6.89 6.53
N PHE A 135 -7.09 6.02 7.17
CA PHE A 135 -6.32 6.35 8.35
C PHE A 135 -5.19 7.33 8.04
N SER A 136 -4.45 7.11 6.95
CA SER A 136 -3.46 8.06 6.45
C SER A 136 -4.08 9.43 6.17
N PHE A 137 -5.24 9.45 5.52
CA PHE A 137 -5.96 10.68 5.23
C PHE A 137 -6.38 11.40 6.52
N ALA A 138 -6.90 10.68 7.52
CA ALA A 138 -7.27 11.26 8.81
C ALA A 138 -6.07 11.89 9.53
N ILE A 139 -4.91 11.24 9.54
CA ILE A 139 -3.67 11.79 10.12
C ILE A 139 -3.25 13.05 9.36
N LEU A 140 -3.24 13.02 8.03
CA LEU A 140 -2.87 14.19 7.23
C LEU A 140 -3.80 15.37 7.51
N VAL A 141 -5.12 15.15 7.54
CA VAL A 141 -6.08 16.21 7.85
C VAL A 141 -5.86 16.74 9.27
N PHE A 142 -5.67 15.87 10.26
CA PHE A 142 -5.42 16.27 11.64
C PHE A 142 -4.18 17.18 11.79
N PHE A 143 -3.10 16.84 11.11
CA PHE A 143 -1.83 17.59 11.16
C PHE A 143 -1.74 18.76 10.18
N LEU A 144 -2.50 18.78 9.08
CA LEU A 144 -2.56 19.95 8.18
C LEU A 144 -3.61 21.00 8.60
N LEU A 145 -4.52 20.66 9.52
CA LEU A 145 -5.50 21.61 10.02
C LEU A 145 -4.76 22.79 10.69
N PRO A 146 -5.09 24.04 10.31
CA PRO A 146 -4.32 25.23 10.68
C PRO A 146 -4.25 25.48 12.19
N ASP A 147 -5.22 24.95 12.96
CA ASP A 147 -5.27 25.11 14.42
C ASP A 147 -4.32 24.16 15.19
N ASN A 148 -3.81 23.10 14.54
CA ASN A 148 -2.92 22.10 15.16
C ASN A 148 -1.45 22.23 14.74
N LEU A 149 -1.13 23.21 13.87
CA LEU A 149 0.21 23.45 13.33
C LEU A 149 1.04 24.43 14.16
N SER A 150 0.52 24.93 15.29
CA SER A 150 1.36 25.66 16.25
C SER A 150 2.17 24.66 17.09
N PHE A 151 3.31 24.25 16.55
CA PHE A 151 4.43 23.77 17.36
C PHE A 151 5.10 24.96 18.05
#